data_AF-A0A939UPY5-F1
#
_entry.id   AF-A0A939UPY5-F1
#
_cell.length_a   1.000
_cell.length_b   1.000
_cell.length_c   1.000
_cell.angle_alpha   90.00
_cell.angle_beta   90.00
_cell.angle_gamma   90.00
#
_symmetry.space_group_name_H-M   'P 1'
#
loop_
_entity.id
_entity.type
_entity.pdbx_description
1 polymer ?
#
loop_
_entity_poly.entity_id
_entity_poly.type
_entity_poly.pdbx_seq_one_letter_code
_entity_poly.pdbx_strand_id
1 'polypeptide(L)'
;MKKLFMVLAVVFASAAPMFAQSTFSDVPRDHWAYDAVSELESLGLVIGYPDGEFKGKRTMTRYEFAVVLCRLLPFLGEDAADVSGFVKKSDLDKYMLKDDYVPGTDADLSGLATTDALNKIKALVDEFQPELAALGVDVNVLKADVAALKSRVAALEDEQARVKITGAANFMVEDVISGDVPAIDADGFGPISKLFKRHQSFFKDVQIDIKGRVNDKVNVYTTLVMGDYLDKLNGPEPLQDTMSDITPYYMYAASSDETWGDIRVGRMPFQINNFLFKRFKDSTYFDIDRMDDGNFPVEGFDYAKAFGAFDVRVWGNRPVYDWNDWQVWMLNTEKVSGNGGIQAGFNFGDARVTAVFDMLGAENKIPFMVDKVKYYGGTLYIPFGQFYVDGGYMQMKPNKNAPKAAAWDAKLGFANDKLDISAGYKSVESGYYGFAVLDKILDQYYADNYKGFYVDAAYNFSDAFKVYGTYKQYDDDDNWLPSAYDDMKYFKAGISYDVTALDNVFAEYEQAKYAFKDDAISVGWNRKVGANAKIKMMYQYMKYDALQKSHLVTGQLSVNF
;
A
#
# COMPACT_ATOMS: atom_id res chain seq x y z
N MET A 1 57.09 49.25 58.17
CA MET A 1 56.81 48.82 56.78
C MET A 1 58.11 48.88 55.98
N LYS A 2 58.73 47.72 55.72
CA LYS A 2 59.85 47.50 54.77
C LYS A 2 60.38 46.10 55.07
N LYS A 3 59.73 45.09 54.49
CA LYS A 3 60.18 43.69 54.28
C LYS A 3 58.97 42.82 53.94
N LEU A 4 58.32 43.13 52.81
CA LEU A 4 57.33 42.24 52.21
C LEU A 4 57.20 42.54 50.71
N PHE A 5 58.29 42.43 49.95
CA PHE A 5 58.25 42.61 48.48
C PHE A 5 59.29 41.77 47.73
N MET A 6 59.78 40.68 48.32
CA MET A 6 60.89 39.89 47.76
C MET A 6 60.47 38.48 47.34
N VAL A 7 59.28 38.34 46.73
CA VAL A 7 58.84 37.06 46.11
C VAL A 7 58.25 37.25 44.69
N LEU A 8 58.10 38.47 44.16
CA LEU A 8 57.42 38.67 42.85
C LEU A 8 58.32 39.02 41.65
N ALA A 9 59.65 38.94 41.77
CA ALA A 9 60.58 39.40 40.73
C ALA A 9 61.41 38.27 40.07
N VAL A 10 60.87 37.05 39.99
CA VAL A 10 61.54 35.88 39.36
C VAL A 10 61.00 35.54 37.97
N VAL A 11 60.03 36.27 37.39
CA VAL A 11 59.40 35.84 36.11
C VAL A 11 59.42 36.89 34.99
N PHE A 12 60.07 38.05 35.16
CA PHE A 12 60.12 39.07 34.10
C PHE A 12 61.56 39.33 33.61
N ALA A 13 62.02 38.46 32.72
CA ALA A 13 63.15 38.75 31.82
C ALA A 13 62.91 38.11 30.44
N SER A 14 62.04 38.80 29.69
CA SER A 14 62.06 39.00 28.23
C SER A 14 62.16 37.80 27.28
N ALA A 15 61.02 37.56 26.63
CA ALA A 15 60.81 36.75 25.43
C ALA A 15 61.74 37.13 24.27
N ALA A 16 62.34 36.11 23.64
CA ALA A 16 62.80 36.20 22.26
C ALA A 16 61.60 35.94 21.31
N PRO A 17 61.51 36.61 20.15
CA PRO A 17 60.52 36.28 19.15
C PRO A 17 60.82 34.89 18.58
N MET A 18 59.91 33.93 18.77
CA MET A 18 59.88 32.69 18.00
C MET A 18 59.43 33.02 16.58
N PHE A 19 60.33 32.92 15.62
CA PHE A 19 59.95 32.83 14.21
C PHE A 19 59.32 31.46 13.98
N ALA A 20 58.08 31.44 13.48
CA ALA A 20 57.37 30.23 13.09
C ALA A 20 58.17 29.50 11.99
N GLN A 21 58.55 28.26 12.27
CA GLN A 21 59.17 27.33 11.33
C GLN A 21 58.02 26.57 10.65
N SER A 22 57.95 26.55 9.30
CA SER A 22 57.09 25.60 8.60
C SER A 22 57.54 24.19 8.93
N THR A 23 56.58 23.29 9.20
CA THR A 23 56.89 21.93 9.67
C THR A 23 57.13 20.96 8.51
N PHE A 24 56.85 21.36 7.26
CA PHE A 24 56.97 20.47 6.10
C PHE A 24 58.39 20.37 5.57
N SER A 25 58.91 19.14 5.53
CA SER A 25 60.29 18.85 5.13
C SER A 25 60.59 19.11 3.63
N ASP A 26 59.55 19.15 2.79
CA ASP A 26 59.62 19.33 1.34
C ASP A 26 59.30 20.76 0.86
N VAL A 27 59.10 21.71 1.79
CA VAL A 27 58.91 23.14 1.49
C VAL A 27 60.00 23.97 2.18
N PRO A 28 61.19 24.10 1.57
CA PRO A 28 62.30 24.87 2.16
C PRO A 28 62.03 26.38 2.14
N ARG A 29 62.70 27.14 3.02
CA ARG A 29 62.50 28.60 3.22
C ARG A 29 62.72 29.46 1.98
N ASP A 30 63.51 28.98 1.03
CA ASP A 30 63.79 29.65 -0.24
C ASP A 30 62.79 29.28 -1.34
N HIS A 31 61.79 28.43 -1.06
CA HIS A 31 60.75 28.05 -1.98
C HIS A 31 59.68 29.15 -2.09
N TRP A 32 59.25 29.49 -3.30
CA TRP A 32 58.26 30.55 -3.57
C TRP A 32 56.93 30.37 -2.84
N ALA A 33 56.56 29.12 -2.53
CA ALA A 33 55.32 28.76 -1.82
C ALA A 33 55.48 28.71 -0.29
N TYR A 34 56.69 28.91 0.24
CA TYR A 34 56.97 28.75 1.67
C TYR A 34 56.06 29.60 2.54
N ASP A 35 55.96 30.90 2.25
CA ASP A 35 55.15 31.81 3.04
C ASP A 35 53.65 31.44 3.00
N ALA A 36 53.13 31.12 1.82
CA ALA A 36 51.73 30.74 1.64
C ALA A 36 51.39 29.40 2.33
N VAL A 37 52.27 28.40 2.21
CA VAL A 37 52.06 27.09 2.86
C VAL A 37 52.18 27.22 4.37
N SER A 38 53.14 27.99 4.88
CA SER A 38 53.30 28.26 6.31
C SER A 38 52.08 28.97 6.89
N GLU A 39 51.49 29.91 6.14
CA GLU A 39 50.28 30.61 6.55
C GLU A 39 49.08 29.65 6.64
N LEU A 40 48.86 28.83 5.60
CA LEU A 40 47.81 27.81 5.59
C LEU A 40 47.97 26.76 6.70
N GLU A 41 49.21 26.40 7.01
CA GLU A 41 49.56 25.51 8.12
C GLU A 41 49.25 26.16 9.48
N SER A 42 49.63 27.44 9.65
CA SER A 42 49.38 28.20 10.89
C SER A 42 47.89 28.39 11.19
N LEU A 43 47.06 28.45 10.14
CA LEU A 43 45.61 28.50 10.22
C LEU A 43 44.98 27.10 10.40
N GLY A 44 45.78 26.03 10.40
CA GLY A 44 45.30 24.65 10.48
C GLY A 44 44.52 24.19 9.25
N LEU A 45 44.55 24.95 8.14
CA LEU A 45 43.86 24.63 6.90
C LEU A 45 44.52 23.45 6.20
N VAL A 46 45.86 23.42 6.21
CA VAL A 46 46.67 22.30 5.72
C VAL A 46 47.52 21.73 6.86
N ILE A 47 47.53 20.41 7.02
CA ILE A 47 48.25 19.70 8.09
C ILE A 47 49.36 18.77 7.56
N GLY A 48 49.56 18.75 6.24
CA GLY A 48 50.49 17.84 5.56
C GLY A 48 50.11 16.37 5.66
N TYR A 49 51.06 15.52 5.32
CA TYR A 49 50.92 14.06 5.33
C TYR A 49 51.61 13.45 6.57
N PRO A 50 51.30 12.20 6.95
CA PRO A 50 51.89 11.54 8.12
C PRO A 50 53.43 11.42 8.10
N ASP A 51 54.05 11.56 6.93
CA ASP A 51 55.50 11.58 6.72
C ASP A 51 56.13 12.98 6.92
N GLY A 52 55.33 14.00 7.25
CA GLY A 52 55.80 15.35 7.51
C GLY A 52 56.09 16.18 6.25
N GLU A 53 55.50 15.81 5.12
CA GLU A 53 55.58 16.55 3.85
C GLU A 53 54.26 17.27 3.50
N PHE A 54 54.32 18.30 2.66
CA PHE A 54 53.20 19.01 2.04
C PHE A 54 52.80 18.39 0.69
N LYS A 55 53.76 17.80 -0.03
CA LYS A 55 53.63 17.15 -1.35
C LYS A 55 53.05 18.06 -2.44
N GLY A 56 53.54 19.29 -2.54
CA GLY A 56 53.00 20.33 -3.43
C GLY A 56 53.07 20.05 -4.95
N LYS A 57 53.81 19.02 -5.39
CA LYS A 57 53.84 18.58 -6.79
C LYS A 57 52.76 17.54 -7.13
N ARG A 58 52.05 17.02 -6.13
CA ARG A 58 50.98 16.05 -6.30
C ARG A 58 49.67 16.76 -6.60
N THR A 59 48.87 16.22 -7.50
CA THR A 59 47.48 16.65 -7.66
C THR A 59 46.70 16.37 -6.37
N MET A 60 46.05 17.41 -5.87
CA MET A 60 45.16 17.34 -4.71
C MET A 60 43.92 16.51 -5.05
N THR A 61 43.50 15.63 -4.14
CA THR A 61 42.26 14.86 -4.32
C THR A 61 41.03 15.72 -4.03
N ARG A 62 39.87 15.34 -4.56
CA ARG A 62 38.60 16.03 -4.25
C ARG A 62 38.28 16.01 -2.75
N TYR A 63 38.70 14.96 -2.04
CA TYR A 63 38.55 14.84 -0.59
C TYR A 63 39.43 15.85 0.15
N GLU A 64 40.71 15.95 -0.19
CA GLU A 64 41.61 16.93 0.44
C GLU A 64 41.17 18.37 0.22
N PHE A 65 40.72 18.67 -1.00
CA PHE A 65 40.16 19.99 -1.31
C PHE A 65 38.93 20.31 -0.45
N ALA A 66 38.01 19.35 -0.29
CA ALA A 66 36.82 19.51 0.55
C ALA A 66 37.19 19.72 2.03
N VAL A 67 38.22 19.02 2.54
CA VAL A 67 38.72 19.19 3.91
C VAL A 67 39.31 20.59 4.12
N VAL A 68 40.09 21.11 3.16
CA VAL A 68 40.63 22.47 3.23
C VAL A 68 39.50 23.51 3.23
N LEU A 69 38.48 23.35 2.36
CA LEU A 69 37.32 24.23 2.34
C LEU A 69 36.50 24.19 3.64
N CYS A 70 36.26 22.99 4.18
CA CYS A 70 35.54 22.81 5.45
C CYS A 70 36.25 23.51 6.61
N ARG A 71 37.59 23.51 6.61
CA ARG A 71 38.40 24.20 7.63
C ARG A 71 38.50 25.69 7.41
N LEU A 72 38.36 26.17 6.17
CA LEU A 72 38.37 27.59 5.82
C LEU A 72 37.07 28.29 6.23
N LEU A 73 35.92 27.59 6.15
CA LEU A 73 34.59 28.13 6.42
C LEU A 73 34.46 28.94 7.73
N PRO A 74 34.97 28.47 8.89
CA PRO A 74 34.93 29.22 10.14
C PRO A 74 35.76 30.52 10.15
N PHE A 75 36.82 30.61 9.33
CA PHE A 75 37.67 31.80 9.24
C PHE A 75 37.05 32.93 8.42
N LEU A 76 35.98 32.65 7.68
CA LEU A 76 35.37 33.64 6.78
C LEU A 76 34.42 34.63 7.49
N GLY A 77 34.10 34.44 8.77
CA GLY A 77 33.35 35.40 9.61
C GLY A 77 31.97 35.81 9.08
N GLU A 78 31.22 36.58 9.87
CA GLU A 78 29.92 37.17 9.46
C GLU A 78 30.05 38.28 8.41
N ASP A 79 31.27 38.68 8.01
CA ASP A 79 31.53 39.71 7.00
C ASP A 79 31.62 39.17 5.56
N ALA A 80 31.34 37.88 5.32
CA ALA A 80 31.20 37.28 3.99
C ALA A 80 29.83 37.58 3.33
N ALA A 81 29.30 38.80 3.49
CA ALA A 81 28.00 39.21 2.98
C ALA A 81 27.91 39.34 1.44
N ASP A 82 29.00 39.08 0.69
CA ASP A 82 29.00 39.20 -0.77
C ASP A 82 29.64 38.00 -1.50
N VAL A 83 29.33 36.78 -1.06
CA VAL A 83 29.52 35.55 -1.88
C VAL A 83 28.19 34.99 -2.37
N SER A 84 27.07 35.64 -2.00
CA SER A 84 25.70 35.24 -2.33
C SER A 84 25.36 35.28 -3.83
N GLY A 85 26.26 35.81 -4.67
CA GLY A 85 26.11 35.86 -6.12
C GLY A 85 26.72 34.69 -6.91
N PHE A 86 27.64 33.90 -6.32
CA PHE A 86 28.40 32.89 -7.08
C PHE A 86 27.84 31.47 -6.99
N VAL A 87 27.08 31.16 -5.93
CA VAL A 87 26.37 29.88 -5.77
C VAL A 87 25.03 30.22 -5.14
N LYS A 88 23.93 29.98 -5.86
CA LYS A 88 22.61 30.18 -5.25
C LYS A 88 22.41 29.09 -4.21
N LYS A 89 21.73 29.41 -3.11
CA LYS A 89 21.33 28.42 -2.09
C LYS A 89 20.63 27.20 -2.73
N SER A 90 19.87 27.41 -3.80
CA SER A 90 19.25 26.36 -4.62
C SER A 90 20.23 25.40 -5.30
N ASP A 91 21.46 25.83 -5.60
CA ASP A 91 22.50 24.99 -6.20
C ASP A 91 23.20 24.14 -5.13
N LEU A 92 23.22 24.61 -3.88
CA LEU A 92 23.71 23.87 -2.71
C LEU A 92 22.71 22.83 -2.21
N ASP A 93 21.40 23.11 -2.28
CA ASP A 93 20.33 22.18 -1.88
C ASP A 93 20.31 20.88 -2.72
N LYS A 94 20.95 20.89 -3.90
CA LYS A 94 21.11 19.71 -4.76
C LYS A 94 22.21 18.74 -4.28
N TYR A 95 23.17 19.22 -3.51
CA TYR A 95 24.37 18.45 -3.13
C TYR A 95 24.59 18.38 -1.61
N MET A 96 23.88 19.18 -0.82
CA MET A 96 23.82 19.03 0.62
C MET A 96 22.90 17.86 0.96
N LEU A 97 23.47 16.85 1.62
CA LEU A 97 22.68 15.87 2.34
C LEU A 97 21.80 16.64 3.33
N LYS A 98 20.49 16.37 3.33
CA LYS A 98 19.52 16.99 4.25
C LYS A 98 20.06 16.92 5.69
N ASP A 99 19.81 17.98 6.45
CA ASP A 99 20.34 18.34 7.79
C ASP A 99 20.12 17.32 8.94
N ASP A 100 19.99 16.02 8.67
CA ASP A 100 19.78 14.98 9.66
C ASP A 100 21.08 14.25 10.07
N TYR A 101 22.25 14.72 9.64
CA TYR A 101 23.52 14.10 10.07
C TYR A 101 23.91 14.57 11.49
N VAL A 102 23.40 13.86 12.48
CA VAL A 102 23.86 13.88 13.87
C VAL A 102 24.97 12.82 14.03
N PRO A 103 26.24 13.18 14.29
CA PRO A 103 27.26 12.19 14.57
C PRO A 103 27.03 11.62 15.97
N GLY A 104 26.48 10.40 16.03
CA GLY A 104 26.48 9.58 17.24
C GLY A 104 25.17 9.55 18.03
N THR A 105 24.14 8.92 17.46
CA THR A 105 23.14 8.11 18.19
C THR A 105 22.63 7.07 17.21
N ASP A 106 22.83 5.77 17.52
CA ASP A 106 22.32 4.60 16.80
C ASP A 106 22.01 4.84 15.31
N ALA A 107 23.06 4.98 14.50
CA ALA A 107 22.90 4.76 13.08
C ALA A 107 22.24 3.38 12.95
N ASP A 108 21.06 3.34 12.35
CA ASP A 108 20.38 2.08 12.09
C ASP A 108 21.23 1.28 11.09
N LEU A 109 22.16 0.48 11.65
CA LEU A 109 23.09 -0.36 10.90
C LEU A 109 22.37 -1.57 10.30
N SER A 110 21.08 -1.77 10.57
CA SER A 110 20.30 -2.94 10.12
C SER A 110 20.22 -3.04 8.59
N GLY A 111 20.34 -1.92 7.86
CA GLY A 111 20.35 -1.88 6.39
C GLY A 111 21.72 -2.07 5.72
N LEU A 112 22.83 -2.04 6.48
CA LEU A 112 24.19 -2.15 5.94
C LEU A 112 24.65 -3.61 5.73
N ALA A 113 23.91 -4.57 6.28
CA ALA A 113 24.17 -6.00 6.12
C ALA A 113 23.35 -6.61 4.96
N THR A 114 23.18 -5.88 3.86
CA THR A 114 22.48 -6.35 2.66
C THR A 114 23.46 -6.70 1.55
N THR A 115 23.07 -7.62 0.66
CA THR A 115 23.90 -7.99 -0.51
C THR A 115 24.30 -6.76 -1.35
N ASP A 116 23.43 -5.74 -1.45
CA ASP A 116 23.71 -4.49 -2.18
C ASP A 116 24.72 -3.58 -1.48
N ALA A 117 24.63 -3.45 -0.15
CA ALA A 117 25.63 -2.72 0.63
C ALA A 117 27.01 -3.40 0.52
N LEU A 118 27.06 -4.73 0.52
CA LEU A 118 28.29 -5.49 0.31
C LEU A 118 28.86 -5.34 -1.10
N ASN A 119 28.01 -5.26 -2.13
CA ASN A 119 28.45 -4.97 -3.50
C ASN A 119 29.04 -3.56 -3.62
N LYS A 120 28.45 -2.56 -2.94
CA LYS A 120 29.00 -1.20 -2.86
C LYS A 120 30.33 -1.17 -2.10
N ILE A 121 30.44 -1.86 -0.96
CA ILE A 121 31.69 -1.99 -0.21
C ILE A 121 32.76 -2.65 -1.08
N LYS A 122 32.42 -3.72 -1.82
CA LYS A 122 33.35 -4.36 -2.75
C LYS A 122 33.83 -3.40 -3.83
N ALA A 123 32.92 -2.64 -4.44
CA ALA A 123 33.26 -1.64 -5.45
C ALA A 123 34.19 -0.56 -4.88
N LEU A 124 33.93 -0.09 -3.66
CA LEU A 124 34.78 0.88 -2.97
C LEU A 124 36.16 0.28 -2.61
N VAL A 125 36.22 -0.98 -2.16
CA VAL A 125 37.48 -1.67 -1.87
C VAL A 125 38.32 -1.87 -3.14
N ASP A 126 37.67 -2.13 -4.28
CA ASP A 126 38.34 -2.24 -5.57
C ASP A 126 38.82 -0.86 -6.08
N GLU A 127 38.04 0.20 -5.85
CA GLU A 127 38.37 1.58 -6.23
C GLU A 127 39.55 2.15 -5.41
N PHE A 128 39.54 1.95 -4.09
CA PHE A 128 40.55 2.47 -3.15
C PHE A 128 41.69 1.51 -2.86
N GLN A 129 41.80 0.41 -3.62
CA GLN A 129 42.86 -0.59 -3.47
C GLN A 129 44.28 0.01 -3.39
N PRO A 130 44.70 0.96 -4.26
CA PRO A 130 46.06 1.49 -4.20
C PRO A 130 46.32 2.35 -2.95
N GLU A 131 45.34 3.11 -2.45
CA GLU A 131 45.51 3.89 -1.21
C GLU A 131 45.52 2.99 0.03
N LEU A 132 44.67 1.95 0.07
CA LEU A 132 44.63 0.99 1.18
C LEU A 132 45.95 0.22 1.30
N ALA A 133 46.52 -0.20 0.16
CA ALA A 133 47.82 -0.85 0.13
C ALA A 133 48.96 0.08 0.60
N ALA A 134 48.91 1.37 0.25
CA ALA A 134 49.88 2.37 0.69
C ALA A 134 49.80 2.65 2.21
N LEU A 135 48.63 2.46 2.82
CA LEU A 135 48.40 2.55 4.26
C LEU A 135 48.76 1.26 5.03
N GLY A 136 49.25 0.23 4.35
CA GLY A 136 49.62 -1.06 4.96
C GLY A 136 48.43 -1.98 5.26
N VAL A 137 47.25 -1.70 4.69
CA VAL A 137 46.06 -2.54 4.82
C VAL A 137 46.15 -3.70 3.83
N ASP A 138 46.00 -4.93 4.31
CA ASP A 138 45.97 -6.11 3.43
C ASP A 138 44.61 -6.21 2.72
N VAL A 139 44.59 -5.71 1.49
CA VAL A 139 43.40 -5.70 0.63
C VAL A 139 42.94 -7.12 0.29
N ASN A 140 43.83 -8.13 0.27
CA ASN A 140 43.44 -9.50 -0.03
C ASN A 140 42.65 -10.13 1.12
N VAL A 141 43.04 -9.84 2.37
CA VAL A 141 42.29 -10.25 3.57
C VAL A 141 40.92 -9.57 3.58
N LEU A 142 40.86 -8.26 3.30
CA LEU A 142 39.60 -7.51 3.20
C LEU A 142 38.66 -8.08 2.12
N LYS A 143 39.18 -8.42 0.94
CA LYS A 143 38.38 -9.04 -0.13
C LYS A 143 37.87 -10.43 0.27
N ALA A 144 38.68 -11.21 0.99
CA ALA A 144 38.27 -12.52 1.51
C ALA A 144 37.18 -12.39 2.58
N ASP A 145 37.32 -11.45 3.51
CA ASP A 145 36.33 -11.19 4.55
C ASP A 145 35.00 -10.68 3.99
N VAL A 146 35.04 -9.77 3.00
CA VAL A 146 33.83 -9.29 2.30
C VAL A 146 33.14 -10.43 1.53
N ALA A 147 33.91 -11.34 0.90
CA ALA A 147 33.34 -12.50 0.23
C ALA A 147 32.68 -13.48 1.21
N ALA A 148 33.33 -13.76 2.34
CA ALA A 148 32.77 -14.60 3.40
C ALA A 148 31.52 -13.97 4.02
N LEU A 149 31.53 -12.66 4.25
CA LEU A 149 30.39 -11.90 4.76
C LEU A 149 29.23 -11.94 3.76
N LYS A 150 29.49 -11.82 2.45
CA LYS A 150 28.47 -11.96 1.40
C LYS A 150 27.84 -13.34 1.40
N SER A 151 28.62 -14.42 1.53
CA SER A 151 28.06 -15.77 1.63
C SER A 151 27.19 -15.96 2.88
N ARG A 152 27.60 -15.37 4.01
CA ARG A 152 26.83 -15.43 5.27
C ARG A 152 25.55 -14.60 5.19
N VAL A 153 25.62 -13.39 4.64
CA VAL A 153 24.45 -12.53 4.42
C VAL A 153 23.49 -13.20 3.44
N ALA A 154 23.96 -13.76 2.34
CA ALA A 154 23.12 -14.51 1.42
C ALA A 154 22.45 -15.72 2.09
N ALA A 155 23.16 -16.46 2.95
CA ALA A 155 22.58 -17.57 3.70
C ALA A 155 21.53 -17.11 4.73
N LEU A 156 21.76 -15.97 5.39
CA LEU A 156 20.80 -15.37 6.34
C LEU A 156 19.58 -14.77 5.62
N GLU A 157 19.77 -14.09 4.49
CA GLU A 157 18.69 -13.60 3.63
C GLU A 157 17.86 -14.80 3.12
N ASP A 158 18.51 -15.91 2.76
CA ASP A 158 17.87 -17.17 2.35
C ASP A 158 17.08 -17.85 3.50
N GLU A 159 17.62 -17.80 4.72
CA GLU A 159 16.97 -18.29 5.94
C GLU A 159 15.78 -17.41 6.35
N GLN A 160 15.92 -16.09 6.32
CA GLN A 160 14.82 -15.12 6.54
C GLN A 160 13.72 -15.25 5.48
N ALA A 161 14.08 -15.56 4.23
CA ALA A 161 13.10 -15.82 3.17
C ALA A 161 12.39 -17.19 3.30
N ARG A 162 12.87 -18.09 4.16
CA ARG A 162 12.31 -19.45 4.29
C ARG A 162 10.90 -19.43 4.88
N VAL A 163 10.66 -18.65 5.93
CA VAL A 163 9.32 -18.45 6.50
C VAL A 163 9.18 -16.97 6.83
N LYS A 164 8.26 -16.31 6.13
CA LYS A 164 7.86 -14.94 6.41
C LYS A 164 6.50 -14.97 7.08
N ILE A 165 6.41 -14.40 8.27
CA ILE A 165 5.13 -14.17 8.96
C ILE A 165 4.87 -12.67 8.86
N THR A 166 3.71 -12.32 8.34
CA THR A 166 3.15 -10.98 8.35
C THR A 166 1.73 -11.02 8.91
N GLY A 167 1.08 -9.88 9.03
CA GLY A 167 -0.34 -9.87 9.35
C GLY A 167 -0.84 -8.48 9.66
N ALA A 168 -2.09 -8.43 10.12
CA ALA A 168 -2.77 -7.22 10.55
C ALA A 168 -3.61 -7.52 11.80
N ALA A 169 -3.47 -6.69 12.83
CA ALA A 169 -4.36 -6.68 13.99
C ALA A 169 -5.21 -5.41 13.95
N ASN A 170 -6.51 -5.58 13.86
CA ASN A 170 -7.52 -4.53 13.81
C ASN A 170 -8.29 -4.48 15.13
N PHE A 171 -8.23 -3.34 15.80
CA PHE A 171 -9.06 -3.03 16.96
C PHE A 171 -10.05 -1.96 16.56
N MET A 172 -11.33 -2.27 16.63
CA MET A 172 -12.40 -1.45 16.07
C MET A 172 -13.43 -1.14 17.14
N VAL A 173 -13.89 0.11 17.19
CA VAL A 173 -14.94 0.59 18.08
C VAL A 173 -16.04 1.19 17.22
N GLU A 174 -17.29 0.92 17.60
CA GLU A 174 -18.48 1.50 17.00
C GLU A 174 -19.46 1.93 18.10
N ASP A 175 -19.98 3.16 18.02
CA ASP A 175 -20.99 3.67 18.94
C ASP A 175 -22.10 4.43 18.20
N VAL A 176 -23.35 4.12 18.55
CA VAL A 176 -24.55 4.77 18.03
C VAL A 176 -25.13 5.70 19.09
N ILE A 177 -24.94 7.00 18.90
CA ILE A 177 -25.11 8.03 19.96
C ILE A 177 -26.58 8.42 20.16
N SER A 178 -27.42 8.39 19.12
CA SER A 178 -28.86 8.61 19.26
C SER A 178 -29.70 8.01 18.12
N GLY A 179 -30.91 7.56 18.45
CA GLY A 179 -31.89 6.96 17.53
C GLY A 179 -32.06 5.45 17.74
N ASP A 180 -33.29 5.00 17.98
CA ASP A 180 -33.71 3.62 17.74
C ASP A 180 -33.76 3.47 16.21
N VAL A 181 -32.67 3.04 15.60
CA VAL A 181 -32.59 2.77 14.15
C VAL A 181 -32.37 1.28 14.00
N PRO A 182 -32.99 0.59 13.05
CA PRO A 182 -32.58 -0.77 12.71
C PRO A 182 -31.07 -0.77 12.52
N ALA A 183 -30.39 -1.77 13.08
CA ALA A 183 -29.62 -2.73 12.31
C ALA A 183 -29.07 -2.40 10.91
N ILE A 184 -28.85 -1.15 10.47
CA ILE A 184 -28.37 -0.87 9.12
C ILE A 184 -26.89 -1.17 9.15
N ASP A 185 -26.58 -2.40 8.78
CA ASP A 185 -25.29 -2.79 8.25
C ASP A 185 -24.86 -1.73 7.23
N ALA A 186 -23.56 -1.47 7.15
CA ALA A 186 -22.98 -0.33 6.44
C ALA A 186 -23.29 -0.28 4.93
N ASP A 187 -23.99 -1.31 4.44
CA ASP A 187 -24.39 -1.67 3.09
C ASP A 187 -25.91 -1.95 2.95
N GLY A 188 -26.77 -1.55 3.89
CA GLY A 188 -28.16 -1.22 3.54
C GLY A 188 -29.20 -2.35 3.50
N PHE A 189 -29.09 -3.38 4.35
CA PHE A 189 -30.25 -4.25 4.59
C PHE A 189 -31.34 -3.53 5.42
N GLY A 190 -32.60 -3.65 4.98
CA GLY A 190 -33.77 -3.05 5.61
C GLY A 190 -34.01 -3.50 7.06
N PRO A 191 -35.06 -2.99 7.73
CA PRO A 191 -35.22 -3.10 9.17
C PRO A 191 -35.39 -4.55 9.63
N ILE A 192 -34.29 -5.21 10.02
CA ILE A 192 -34.37 -6.37 10.90
C ILE A 192 -35.00 -5.84 12.19
N SER A 193 -36.01 -6.55 12.69
CA SER A 193 -36.95 -6.13 13.74
C SER A 193 -36.36 -5.85 15.13
N LYS A 194 -35.07 -5.51 15.23
CA LYS A 194 -34.38 -5.07 16.44
C LYS A 194 -33.54 -3.85 16.11
N LEU A 195 -34.04 -2.72 16.59
CA LEU A 195 -33.36 -1.44 16.66
C LEU A 195 -31.99 -1.64 17.34
N PHE A 196 -30.92 -1.05 16.80
CA PHE A 196 -29.70 -0.80 17.56
C PHE A 196 -30.12 -0.03 18.81
N LYS A 197 -30.31 -0.74 19.93
CA LYS A 197 -30.33 -0.09 21.23
C LYS A 197 -28.98 0.59 21.37
N ARG A 198 -28.91 1.81 21.95
CA ARG A 198 -27.66 2.47 22.34
C ARG A 198 -26.65 1.43 22.86
N HIS A 199 -25.65 1.10 22.06
CA HIS A 199 -24.71 0.04 22.35
C HIS A 199 -23.35 0.46 21.83
N GLN A 200 -22.35 0.39 22.70
CA GLN A 200 -20.96 0.50 22.33
C GLN A 200 -20.49 -0.91 21.97
N SER A 201 -20.05 -1.08 20.73
CA SER A 201 -19.50 -2.34 20.26
C SER A 201 -17.99 -2.20 20.10
N PHE A 202 -17.28 -3.21 20.59
CA PHE A 202 -15.84 -3.34 20.40
C PHE A 202 -15.59 -4.62 19.63
N PHE A 203 -14.90 -4.50 18.50
CA PHE A 203 -14.55 -5.62 17.64
C PHE A 203 -13.03 -5.77 17.56
N LYS A 204 -12.60 -7.02 17.43
CA LYS A 204 -11.22 -7.42 17.22
C LYS A 204 -11.20 -8.30 15.98
N ASP A 205 -10.35 -7.98 15.02
CA ASP A 205 -10.03 -8.86 13.88
C ASP A 205 -8.52 -8.96 13.79
N VAL A 206 -7.99 -10.17 13.96
CA VAL A 206 -6.56 -10.43 13.84
C VAL A 206 -6.36 -11.41 12.71
N GLN A 207 -5.56 -10.99 11.74
CA GLN A 207 -5.08 -11.76 10.62
C GLN A 207 -3.59 -12.04 10.76
N ILE A 208 -3.21 -13.31 10.58
CA ILE A 208 -1.82 -13.74 10.53
C ILE A 208 -1.61 -14.40 9.17
N ASP A 209 -0.75 -13.81 8.36
CA ASP A 209 -0.33 -14.31 7.06
C ASP A 209 1.04 -14.98 7.16
N ILE A 210 1.12 -16.22 6.73
CA ILE A 210 2.33 -17.02 6.77
C ILE A 210 2.68 -17.41 5.34
N LYS A 211 3.84 -16.97 4.86
CA LYS A 211 4.45 -17.41 3.61
C LYS A 211 5.65 -18.30 3.92
N GLY A 212 5.54 -19.59 3.66
CA GLY A 212 6.64 -20.55 3.75
C GLY A 212 7.20 -20.91 2.39
N ARG A 213 8.50 -20.73 2.17
CA ARG A 213 9.19 -21.22 0.97
C ARG A 213 9.49 -22.71 1.12
N VAL A 214 8.96 -23.52 0.20
CA VAL A 214 9.24 -24.96 0.12
C VAL A 214 10.53 -25.20 -0.67
N ASN A 215 10.68 -24.51 -1.80
CA ASN A 215 11.87 -24.47 -2.64
C ASN A 215 11.88 -23.18 -3.47
N ASP A 216 12.83 -23.03 -4.39
CA ASP A 216 13.01 -21.81 -5.20
C ASP A 216 11.80 -21.43 -6.07
N LYS A 217 10.89 -22.38 -6.32
CA LYS A 217 9.72 -22.17 -7.19
C LYS A 217 8.39 -22.26 -6.46
N VAL A 218 8.34 -22.87 -5.27
CA VAL A 218 7.10 -23.20 -4.57
C VAL A 218 7.06 -22.53 -3.21
N ASN A 219 5.98 -21.79 -2.94
CA ASN A 219 5.65 -21.22 -1.65
C ASN A 219 4.31 -21.77 -1.17
N VAL A 220 4.13 -21.84 0.15
CA VAL A 220 2.86 -22.13 0.83
C VAL A 220 2.43 -20.86 1.55
N TYR A 221 1.14 -20.55 1.43
CA TYR A 221 0.49 -19.39 2.00
C TYR A 221 -0.61 -19.85 2.93
N THR A 222 -0.62 -19.35 4.15
CA THR A 222 -1.67 -19.59 5.12
C THR A 222 -2.10 -18.26 5.72
N THR A 223 -3.41 -17.98 5.70
CA THR A 223 -4.01 -16.83 6.39
C THR A 223 -4.89 -17.37 7.50
N LEU A 224 -4.50 -17.10 8.74
CA LEU A 224 -5.26 -17.44 9.94
C LEU A 224 -6.00 -16.20 10.43
N VAL A 225 -7.27 -16.37 10.76
CA VAL A 225 -8.13 -15.28 11.23
C VAL A 225 -8.69 -15.64 12.59
N MET A 226 -8.71 -14.68 13.49
CA MET A 226 -9.34 -14.80 14.81
C MET A 226 -9.96 -13.46 15.18
N GLY A 227 -11.17 -13.48 15.74
CA GLY A 227 -11.88 -12.24 16.03
C GLY A 227 -13.40 -12.40 16.02
N ASP A 228 -14.08 -11.37 16.50
CA ASP A 228 -15.54 -11.28 16.58
C ASP A 228 -16.14 -10.45 15.42
N TYR A 229 -15.31 -9.90 14.53
CA TYR A 229 -15.78 -9.13 13.38
C TYR A 229 -16.52 -10.01 12.35
N LEU A 230 -16.11 -11.27 12.18
CA LEU A 230 -16.88 -12.21 11.34
C LEU A 230 -18.26 -12.49 11.94
N ASP A 231 -18.37 -12.53 13.27
CA ASP A 231 -19.66 -12.71 13.95
C ASP A 231 -20.56 -11.48 13.83
N LYS A 232 -20.00 -10.25 13.77
CA LYS A 232 -20.75 -9.02 13.45
C LYS A 232 -21.52 -9.16 12.14
N LEU A 233 -20.87 -9.72 11.12
CA LEU A 233 -21.44 -9.86 9.77
C LEU A 233 -22.62 -10.87 9.73
N ASN A 234 -22.87 -11.64 10.79
CA ASN A 234 -23.93 -12.66 10.85
C ASN A 234 -25.31 -12.16 11.31
N GLY A 235 -25.45 -10.86 11.57
CA GLY A 235 -26.69 -10.25 12.02
C GLY A 235 -26.79 -10.09 13.55
N PRO A 236 -27.98 -9.76 14.08
CA PRO A 236 -28.14 -9.17 15.42
C PRO A 236 -28.04 -10.16 16.59
N GLU A 237 -27.44 -11.34 16.39
CA GLU A 237 -27.15 -12.27 17.47
C GLU A 237 -26.15 -11.61 18.45
N PRO A 238 -26.32 -11.80 19.77
CA PRO A 238 -25.39 -11.24 20.74
C PRO A 238 -23.98 -11.77 20.48
N LEU A 239 -23.03 -10.86 20.27
CA LEU A 239 -21.61 -11.17 20.08
C LEU A 239 -21.15 -12.15 21.17
N GLN A 240 -20.67 -13.33 20.76
CA GLN A 240 -19.97 -14.20 21.69
C GLN A 240 -18.63 -13.53 21.99
N ASP A 241 -18.44 -13.08 23.22
CA ASP A 241 -17.28 -12.30 23.69
C ASP A 241 -15.97 -13.13 23.76
N THR A 242 -15.86 -14.16 22.93
CA THR A 242 -14.82 -15.19 22.99
C THR A 242 -14.02 -15.23 21.69
N MET A 243 -12.72 -14.91 21.78
CA MET A 243 -11.71 -15.24 20.76
C MET A 243 -11.42 -16.75 20.74
N SER A 244 -12.42 -17.61 20.50
CA SER A 244 -12.21 -19.05 20.67
C SER A 244 -11.66 -19.74 19.42
N ASP A 245 -12.07 -19.32 18.23
CA ASP A 245 -11.80 -20.09 17.01
C ASP A 245 -10.82 -19.38 16.07
N ILE A 246 -9.77 -20.10 15.68
CA ILE A 246 -8.84 -19.69 14.63
C ILE A 246 -9.33 -20.31 13.33
N THR A 247 -9.79 -19.47 12.40
CA THR A 247 -10.27 -19.90 11.09
C THR A 247 -9.14 -19.85 10.06
N PRO A 248 -8.75 -20.97 9.43
CA PRO A 248 -7.85 -20.97 8.29
C PRO A 248 -8.59 -20.43 7.06
N TYR A 249 -8.50 -19.13 6.83
CA TYR A 249 -9.23 -18.46 5.77
C TYR A 249 -8.63 -18.73 4.39
N TYR A 250 -7.30 -18.68 4.28
CA TYR A 250 -6.55 -19.15 3.11
C TYR A 250 -5.53 -20.20 3.53
N MET A 251 -5.33 -21.21 2.67
CA MET A 251 -4.33 -22.26 2.82
C MET A 251 -4.03 -22.87 1.45
N TYR A 252 -3.01 -22.37 0.77
CA TYR A 252 -2.68 -22.80 -0.60
C TYR A 252 -1.18 -22.82 -0.87
N ALA A 253 -0.77 -23.71 -1.77
CA ALA A 253 0.54 -23.67 -2.38
C ALA A 253 0.47 -22.88 -3.68
N ALA A 254 1.48 -22.08 -3.97
CA ALA A 254 1.63 -21.41 -5.25
C ALA A 254 3.04 -21.56 -5.81
N SER A 255 3.11 -21.64 -7.12
CA SER A 255 4.35 -21.64 -7.89
C SER A 255 4.22 -20.73 -9.10
N SER A 256 5.29 -20.01 -9.42
CA SER A 256 5.38 -19.16 -10.60
C SER A 256 6.74 -19.41 -11.24
N ASP A 257 6.76 -19.85 -12.50
CA ASP A 257 8.00 -19.92 -13.29
C ASP A 257 7.70 -19.92 -14.79
N GLU A 258 8.62 -19.34 -15.56
CA GLU A 258 8.43 -19.10 -17.00
C GLU A 258 8.15 -20.39 -17.80
N THR A 259 8.66 -21.53 -17.35
CA THR A 259 8.56 -22.82 -18.05
C THR A 259 7.14 -23.36 -17.99
N TRP A 260 6.52 -23.34 -16.82
CA TRP A 260 5.21 -23.96 -16.57
C TRP A 260 4.09 -22.96 -16.31
N GLY A 261 4.35 -21.70 -15.98
CA GLY A 261 3.37 -20.68 -15.64
C GLY A 261 3.12 -20.56 -14.14
N ASP A 262 1.99 -19.95 -13.79
CA ASP A 262 1.51 -19.75 -12.44
C ASP A 262 0.53 -20.86 -12.06
N ILE A 263 0.78 -21.53 -10.95
CA ILE A 263 -0.08 -22.60 -10.41
C ILE A 263 -0.40 -22.25 -8.96
N ARG A 264 -1.69 -22.32 -8.61
CA ARG A 264 -2.18 -22.24 -7.22
C ARG A 264 -3.05 -23.44 -6.92
N VAL A 265 -2.85 -24.08 -5.77
CA VAL A 265 -3.65 -25.24 -5.32
C VAL A 265 -3.93 -25.14 -3.82
N GLY A 266 -5.21 -25.27 -3.44
CA GLY A 266 -5.67 -25.22 -2.07
C GLY A 266 -6.84 -24.24 -1.90
N ARG A 267 -7.00 -23.71 -0.68
CA ARG A 267 -7.95 -22.65 -0.33
C ARG A 267 -7.30 -21.29 -0.60
N MET A 268 -7.72 -20.60 -1.66
CA MET A 268 -7.02 -19.42 -2.19
C MET A 268 -7.98 -18.26 -2.50
N PRO A 269 -7.48 -17.01 -2.56
CA PRO A 269 -8.24 -15.87 -3.06
C PRO A 269 -8.50 -16.03 -4.57
N PHE A 270 -9.75 -15.85 -4.98
CA PHE A 270 -10.17 -16.03 -6.36
C PHE A 270 -11.23 -15.01 -6.81
N GLN A 271 -10.96 -14.44 -7.98
CA GLN A 271 -11.87 -13.59 -8.75
C GLN A 271 -11.71 -13.91 -10.24
N ILE A 272 -12.81 -13.83 -11.00
CA ILE A 272 -12.79 -13.97 -12.47
C ILE A 272 -12.82 -12.58 -13.12
N ASN A 273 -13.86 -11.79 -12.84
CA ASN A 273 -14.00 -10.43 -13.33
C ASN A 273 -14.99 -9.62 -12.46
N ASN A 274 -15.37 -8.42 -12.91
CA ASN A 274 -16.30 -7.56 -12.17
C ASN A 274 -17.75 -8.05 -12.12
N PHE A 275 -18.12 -9.08 -12.90
CA PHE A 275 -19.46 -9.66 -12.95
C PHE A 275 -19.53 -11.09 -12.37
N LEU A 276 -18.40 -11.64 -11.94
CA LEU A 276 -18.30 -13.03 -11.50
C LEU A 276 -17.14 -13.21 -10.49
N PHE A 277 -17.48 -13.67 -9.29
CA PHE A 277 -16.62 -13.89 -8.13
C PHE A 277 -15.86 -12.65 -7.65
N LYS A 278 -16.49 -11.48 -7.64
CA LYS A 278 -15.97 -10.28 -6.97
C LYS A 278 -16.68 -10.07 -5.63
N ARG A 279 -15.96 -10.24 -4.53
CA ARG A 279 -16.40 -9.86 -3.19
C ARG A 279 -16.53 -8.33 -3.14
N PHE A 280 -17.53 -7.79 -2.47
CA PHE A 280 -17.63 -6.35 -2.24
C PHE A 280 -17.04 -5.98 -0.88
N LYS A 281 -16.81 -4.68 -0.69
CA LYS A 281 -16.31 -4.11 0.56
C LYS A 281 -17.47 -4.00 1.56
N ASP A 282 -17.43 -4.82 2.61
CA ASP A 282 -18.45 -4.94 3.65
C ASP A 282 -18.65 -3.67 4.50
N SER A 283 -17.69 -2.74 4.54
CA SER A 283 -17.85 -1.52 5.34
C SER A 283 -17.03 -0.35 4.85
N THR A 284 -17.63 0.82 4.75
CA THR A 284 -16.88 2.08 4.53
C THR A 284 -16.11 2.54 5.77
N TYR A 285 -16.49 2.05 6.96
CA TYR A 285 -15.97 2.51 8.25
C TYR A 285 -14.62 1.88 8.57
N PHE A 286 -14.49 0.59 8.29
CA PHE A 286 -13.32 -0.19 8.64
C PHE A 286 -12.54 -0.59 7.38
N ASP A 287 -11.22 -0.67 7.51
CA ASP A 287 -10.34 -1.18 6.47
C ASP A 287 -9.82 -2.54 6.90
N ILE A 288 -10.26 -3.60 6.22
CA ILE A 288 -9.84 -4.97 6.52
C ILE A 288 -9.35 -5.59 5.23
N ASP A 289 -8.04 -5.71 5.10
CA ASP A 289 -7.36 -6.03 3.83
C ASP A 289 -7.94 -7.28 3.14
N ARG A 290 -8.26 -8.33 3.91
CA ARG A 290 -8.87 -9.57 3.39
C ARG A 290 -10.29 -9.43 2.88
N MET A 291 -11.06 -8.47 3.39
CA MET A 291 -12.44 -8.23 2.92
C MET A 291 -12.47 -7.17 1.80
N ASP A 292 -11.47 -6.28 1.78
CA ASP A 292 -11.36 -5.16 0.85
C ASP A 292 -10.70 -5.54 -0.49
N ASP A 293 -10.10 -6.73 -0.60
CA ASP A 293 -9.36 -7.17 -1.79
C ASP A 293 -10.25 -7.64 -2.95
N GLY A 294 -11.55 -7.83 -2.70
CA GLY A 294 -12.54 -8.26 -3.68
C GLY A 294 -12.49 -9.74 -4.07
N ASN A 295 -11.70 -10.57 -3.37
CA ASN A 295 -11.57 -11.99 -3.66
C ASN A 295 -12.51 -12.86 -2.83
N PHE A 296 -13.07 -13.91 -3.44
CA PHE A 296 -13.73 -14.97 -2.68
C PHE A 296 -12.73 -16.06 -2.27
N PRO A 297 -12.88 -16.66 -1.07
CA PRO A 297 -12.18 -17.88 -0.73
C PRO A 297 -12.76 -19.06 -1.51
N VAL A 298 -11.92 -19.71 -2.32
CA VAL A 298 -12.28 -20.93 -3.05
C VAL A 298 -11.27 -22.04 -2.77
N GLU A 299 -11.74 -23.28 -2.78
CA GLU A 299 -10.91 -24.49 -2.68
C GLU A 299 -10.79 -25.17 -4.04
N GLY A 300 -9.57 -25.33 -4.55
CA GLY A 300 -9.33 -26.01 -5.82
C GLY A 300 -7.96 -25.70 -6.41
N PHE A 301 -7.92 -25.59 -7.74
CA PHE A 301 -6.73 -25.18 -8.48
C PHE A 301 -7.02 -24.01 -9.41
N ASP A 302 -5.99 -23.20 -9.65
CA ASP A 302 -5.97 -22.13 -10.64
C ASP A 302 -4.61 -22.15 -11.34
N TYR A 303 -4.64 -22.17 -12.66
CA TYR A 303 -3.47 -22.27 -13.51
C TYR A 303 -3.51 -21.14 -14.52
N ALA A 304 -2.42 -20.40 -14.67
CA ALA A 304 -2.28 -19.38 -15.70
C ALA A 304 -0.93 -19.48 -16.40
N LYS A 305 -0.89 -19.20 -17.70
CA LYS A 305 0.37 -19.11 -18.44
C LYS A 305 0.27 -18.11 -19.59
N ALA A 306 1.28 -17.25 -19.69
CA ALA A 306 1.48 -16.37 -20.82
C ALA A 306 2.40 -16.99 -21.88
N PHE A 307 2.09 -16.69 -23.13
CA PHE A 307 2.78 -17.06 -24.37
C PHE A 307 2.98 -15.78 -25.19
N GLY A 308 3.86 -14.89 -24.69
CA GLY A 308 4.03 -13.55 -25.25
C GLY A 308 2.77 -12.71 -25.05
N ALA A 309 2.16 -12.29 -26.15
CA ALA A 309 0.94 -11.47 -26.14
C ALA A 309 -0.34 -12.24 -25.77
N PHE A 310 -0.31 -13.58 -25.78
CA PHE A 310 -1.46 -14.43 -25.49
C PHE A 310 -1.32 -15.08 -24.12
N ASP A 311 -2.37 -15.15 -23.31
CA ASP A 311 -2.37 -15.89 -22.05
C ASP A 311 -3.61 -16.78 -21.91
N VAL A 312 -3.45 -17.87 -21.16
CA VAL A 312 -4.53 -18.78 -20.82
C VAL A 312 -4.56 -18.95 -19.31
N ARG A 313 -5.77 -18.91 -18.75
CA ARG A 313 -6.05 -19.28 -17.36
C ARG A 313 -7.10 -20.38 -17.33
N VAL A 314 -6.91 -21.40 -16.50
CA VAL A 314 -7.84 -22.51 -16.30
C VAL A 314 -7.97 -22.75 -14.80
N TRP A 315 -9.20 -22.94 -14.33
CA TRP A 315 -9.47 -23.22 -12.93
C TRP A 315 -10.47 -24.34 -12.77
N GLY A 316 -10.41 -24.97 -11.59
CA GLY A 316 -11.41 -25.88 -11.09
C GLY A 316 -11.44 -25.77 -9.58
N ASN A 317 -12.49 -25.18 -9.03
CA ASN A 317 -12.58 -24.86 -7.62
C ASN A 317 -14.01 -25.01 -7.10
N ARG A 318 -14.22 -24.77 -5.81
CA ARG A 318 -15.53 -24.55 -5.21
C ARG A 318 -15.43 -23.43 -4.19
N PRO A 319 -16.40 -22.53 -4.09
CA PRO A 319 -16.47 -21.58 -2.98
C PRO A 319 -16.39 -22.31 -1.65
N VAL A 320 -15.62 -21.76 -0.71
CA VAL A 320 -15.60 -22.27 0.66
C VAL A 320 -16.80 -21.68 1.37
N TYR A 321 -17.66 -22.57 1.85
CA TYR A 321 -18.78 -22.18 2.69
C TYR A 321 -18.26 -21.87 4.09
N ASP A 322 -18.27 -20.60 4.46
CA ASP A 322 -18.27 -20.21 5.86
C ASP A 322 -19.71 -19.86 6.24
N TRP A 323 -20.27 -20.56 7.23
CA TRP A 323 -21.62 -20.26 7.75
C TRP A 323 -21.69 -18.81 8.25
N ASN A 324 -20.53 -18.22 8.53
CA ASN A 324 -20.35 -16.90 9.09
C ASN A 324 -20.12 -15.79 8.05
N ASP A 325 -20.28 -16.08 6.75
CA ASP A 325 -20.20 -15.08 5.68
C ASP A 325 -21.59 -14.94 5.03
N TRP A 326 -22.35 -13.92 5.42
CA TRP A 326 -23.69 -13.66 4.89
C TRP A 326 -23.71 -13.45 3.37
N GLN A 327 -22.59 -13.01 2.77
CA GLN A 327 -22.46 -12.96 1.31
C GLN A 327 -22.54 -14.35 0.70
N VAL A 328 -22.02 -15.36 1.41
CA VAL A 328 -22.14 -16.78 1.06
C VAL A 328 -23.55 -17.31 1.38
N TRP A 329 -24.26 -16.73 2.35
CA TRP A 329 -25.68 -17.01 2.61
C TRP A 329 -26.61 -16.47 1.51
N MET A 330 -26.31 -15.31 0.91
CA MET A 330 -27.01 -14.78 -0.28
C MET A 330 -26.83 -15.64 -1.52
N LEU A 331 -25.75 -16.45 -1.57
CA LEU A 331 -25.64 -17.49 -2.60
C LEU A 331 -26.71 -18.58 -2.42
N ASN A 332 -27.36 -18.68 -1.25
CA ASN A 332 -28.35 -19.70 -0.85
C ASN A 332 -28.01 -21.10 -1.36
N THR A 333 -26.71 -21.37 -1.44
CA THR A 333 -26.13 -22.58 -1.95
C THR A 333 -25.56 -23.28 -0.74
N GLU A 334 -26.37 -24.10 -0.09
CA GLU A 334 -25.80 -25.05 0.86
C GLU A 334 -24.68 -25.90 0.21
N LYS A 335 -24.59 -25.95 -1.13
CA LYS A 335 -23.64 -26.76 -1.89
C LYS A 335 -23.39 -26.25 -3.32
N VAL A 336 -22.56 -25.23 -3.58
CA VAL A 336 -21.93 -25.13 -4.92
C VAL A 336 -21.01 -26.34 -5.05
N SER A 337 -21.37 -27.29 -5.92
CA SER A 337 -20.69 -28.59 -6.04
C SER A 337 -19.36 -28.50 -6.78
N GLY A 338 -19.19 -27.45 -7.58
CA GLY A 338 -17.94 -27.15 -8.27
C GLY A 338 -18.11 -26.02 -9.28
N ASN A 339 -17.03 -25.31 -9.51
CA ASN A 339 -16.83 -24.26 -10.48
C ASN A 339 -15.61 -24.63 -11.33
N GLY A 340 -15.66 -24.36 -12.62
CA GLY A 340 -14.50 -24.56 -13.47
C GLY A 340 -14.65 -23.87 -14.81
N GLY A 341 -13.56 -23.32 -15.30
CA GLY A 341 -13.60 -22.49 -16.48
C GLY A 341 -12.23 -22.28 -17.11
N ILE A 342 -12.27 -21.55 -18.22
CA ILE A 342 -11.11 -21.15 -19.00
C ILE A 342 -11.27 -19.69 -19.39
N GLN A 343 -10.17 -18.97 -19.33
CA GLN A 343 -10.03 -17.62 -19.83
C GLN A 343 -8.86 -17.57 -20.80
N ALA A 344 -9.07 -16.87 -21.91
CA ALA A 344 -8.04 -16.57 -22.89
C ALA A 344 -7.88 -15.05 -22.96
N GLY A 345 -6.65 -14.56 -22.80
CA GLY A 345 -6.30 -13.14 -22.85
C GLY A 345 -5.39 -12.83 -24.03
N PHE A 346 -5.55 -11.64 -24.61
CA PHE A 346 -4.69 -11.10 -25.65
C PHE A 346 -4.30 -9.67 -25.28
N ASN A 347 -3.00 -9.41 -25.21
CA ASN A 347 -2.40 -8.10 -24.98
C ASN A 347 -1.92 -7.51 -26.32
N PHE A 348 -2.32 -6.27 -26.61
CA PHE A 348 -1.92 -5.51 -27.79
C PHE A 348 -1.26 -4.20 -27.32
N GLY A 349 0.03 -4.27 -26.97
CA GLY A 349 0.68 -3.19 -26.22
C GLY A 349 0.03 -3.06 -24.84
N ASP A 350 -0.47 -1.86 -24.53
CA ASP A 350 -1.16 -1.58 -23.26
C ASP A 350 -2.66 -1.95 -23.28
N ALA A 351 -3.20 -2.34 -24.43
CA ALA A 351 -4.57 -2.83 -24.55
C ALA A 351 -4.67 -4.32 -24.19
N ARG A 352 -5.79 -4.73 -23.59
CA ARG A 352 -6.08 -6.12 -23.23
C ARG A 352 -7.50 -6.51 -23.60
N VAL A 353 -7.67 -7.68 -24.20
CA VAL A 353 -8.98 -8.30 -24.44
C VAL A 353 -8.98 -9.69 -23.86
N THR A 354 -10.06 -10.07 -23.20
CA THR A 354 -10.22 -11.41 -22.64
C THR A 354 -11.53 -12.04 -23.11
N ALA A 355 -11.50 -13.36 -23.30
CA ALA A 355 -12.67 -14.20 -23.47
C ALA A 355 -12.72 -15.18 -22.31
N VAL A 356 -13.88 -15.34 -21.71
CA VAL A 356 -14.11 -16.15 -20.51
C VAL A 356 -15.23 -17.15 -20.79
N PHE A 357 -14.99 -18.38 -20.37
CA PHE A 357 -16.00 -19.41 -20.25
C PHE A 357 -15.94 -20.04 -18.87
N ASP A 358 -17.06 -20.08 -18.17
CA ASP A 358 -17.16 -20.64 -16.82
C ASP A 358 -18.35 -21.60 -16.73
N MET A 359 -18.20 -22.68 -15.99
CA MET A 359 -19.28 -23.58 -15.62
C MET A 359 -19.36 -23.65 -14.10
N LEU A 360 -20.55 -23.37 -13.58
CA LEU A 360 -20.86 -23.52 -12.18
C LEU A 360 -21.91 -24.63 -11.97
N GLY A 361 -21.64 -25.54 -11.04
CA GLY A 361 -22.55 -26.58 -10.59
C GLY A 361 -23.06 -26.31 -9.17
N ALA A 362 -24.35 -26.58 -8.95
CA ALA A 362 -24.99 -26.54 -7.63
C ALA A 362 -25.56 -27.93 -7.28
N GLU A 363 -25.31 -28.39 -6.05
CA GLU A 363 -25.67 -29.72 -5.53
C GLU A 363 -27.07 -29.75 -4.92
N ASN A 364 -27.54 -28.65 -4.34
CA ASN A 364 -28.90 -28.47 -3.83
C ASN A 364 -29.62 -27.40 -4.66
N LYS A 365 -30.94 -27.59 -4.89
CA LYS A 365 -31.79 -26.59 -5.54
C LYS A 365 -31.66 -25.28 -4.75
N ILE A 366 -30.95 -24.31 -5.31
CA ILE A 366 -31.14 -22.90 -4.97
C ILE A 366 -32.66 -22.70 -4.93
N PRO A 367 -33.26 -22.15 -3.87
CA PRO A 367 -34.64 -21.71 -3.95
C PRO A 367 -34.69 -20.77 -5.15
N PHE A 368 -35.31 -21.23 -6.23
CA PHE A 368 -35.37 -20.54 -7.52
C PHE A 368 -34.08 -20.43 -8.36
N MET A 369 -33.43 -21.55 -8.77
CA MET A 369 -32.99 -21.78 -10.19
C MET A 369 -31.75 -22.70 -10.34
N VAL A 370 -31.86 -23.63 -11.30
CA VAL A 370 -30.84 -24.48 -11.97
C VAL A 370 -29.71 -25.22 -11.21
N ASP A 371 -29.55 -26.50 -11.54
CA ASP A 371 -28.50 -27.38 -11.00
C ASP A 371 -27.10 -27.13 -11.61
N LYS A 372 -27.05 -26.47 -12.78
CA LYS A 372 -25.83 -26.03 -13.46
C LYS A 372 -26.07 -24.76 -14.25
N VAL A 373 -25.10 -23.86 -14.25
CA VAL A 373 -25.11 -22.59 -14.99
C VAL A 373 -23.80 -22.48 -15.77
N LYS A 374 -23.89 -21.97 -17.00
CA LYS A 374 -22.71 -21.68 -17.83
C LYS A 374 -22.64 -20.18 -18.07
N TYR A 375 -21.47 -19.60 -17.92
CA TYR A 375 -21.20 -18.21 -18.25
C TYR A 375 -20.25 -18.12 -19.44
N TYR A 376 -20.55 -17.19 -20.34
CA TYR A 376 -19.74 -16.91 -21.53
C TYR A 376 -19.59 -15.41 -21.64
N GLY A 377 -18.38 -14.91 -21.88
CA GLY A 377 -18.20 -13.48 -21.95
C GLY A 377 -16.77 -13.06 -22.15
N GLY A 378 -16.44 -11.87 -21.66
CA GLY A 378 -15.13 -11.27 -21.83
C GLY A 378 -15.06 -9.86 -21.30
N THR A 379 -13.84 -9.36 -21.23
CA THR A 379 -13.54 -7.97 -20.87
C THR A 379 -12.62 -7.36 -21.91
N LEU A 380 -12.64 -6.04 -22.01
CA LEU A 380 -11.69 -5.29 -22.82
C LEU A 380 -11.23 -4.05 -22.07
N TYR A 381 -9.97 -3.69 -22.28
CA TYR A 381 -9.39 -2.42 -21.87
C TYR A 381 -8.52 -1.91 -23.01
N ILE A 382 -8.79 -0.71 -23.50
CA ILE A 382 -8.09 -0.11 -24.65
C ILE A 382 -7.72 1.33 -24.29
N PRO A 383 -6.45 1.61 -23.95
CA PRO A 383 -5.96 2.97 -23.77
C PRO A 383 -5.64 3.62 -25.13
N PHE A 384 -5.86 4.94 -25.23
CA PHE A 384 -5.50 5.77 -26.38
C PHE A 384 -5.13 7.18 -25.91
N GLY A 385 -3.86 7.37 -25.58
CA GLY A 385 -3.36 8.60 -24.96
C GLY A 385 -3.82 8.68 -23.51
N GLN A 386 -4.39 9.83 -23.12
CA GLN A 386 -4.96 10.02 -21.77
C GLN A 386 -6.37 9.44 -21.65
N PHE A 387 -6.94 8.90 -22.72
CA PHE A 387 -8.27 8.31 -22.72
C PHE A 387 -8.17 6.78 -22.69
N TYR A 388 -9.22 6.13 -22.20
CA TYR A 388 -9.36 4.68 -22.26
C TYR A 388 -10.81 4.26 -22.42
N VAL A 389 -11.03 3.13 -23.08
CA VAL A 389 -12.30 2.41 -23.10
C VAL A 389 -12.12 1.13 -22.29
N ASP A 390 -13.03 0.88 -21.37
CA ASP A 390 -13.09 -0.33 -20.55
C ASP A 390 -14.51 -0.90 -20.65
N GLY A 391 -14.65 -2.21 -20.52
CA GLY A 391 -15.95 -2.83 -20.50
C GLY A 391 -15.89 -4.33 -20.41
N GLY A 392 -17.06 -4.91 -20.21
CA GLY A 392 -17.20 -6.36 -20.26
C GLY A 392 -18.63 -6.77 -20.49
N TYR A 393 -18.77 -8.03 -20.90
CA TYR A 393 -20.03 -8.67 -21.19
C TYR A 393 -19.97 -10.09 -20.63
N MET A 394 -21.05 -10.53 -20.01
CA MET A 394 -21.22 -11.88 -19.51
C MET A 394 -22.64 -12.35 -19.81
N GLN A 395 -22.77 -13.51 -20.43
CA GLN A 395 -24.05 -14.19 -20.66
C GLN A 395 -24.14 -15.43 -19.79
N MET A 396 -25.21 -15.49 -19.02
CA MET A 396 -25.61 -16.66 -18.25
C MET A 396 -26.52 -17.56 -19.09
N LYS A 397 -26.21 -18.85 -19.12
CA LYS A 397 -27.01 -19.90 -19.73
C LYS A 397 -27.33 -21.01 -18.71
N PRO A 398 -28.55 -21.02 -18.16
CA PRO A 398 -29.04 -22.09 -17.29
C PRO A 398 -29.10 -23.46 -17.99
N ASN A 399 -28.96 -24.55 -17.24
CA ASN A 399 -29.13 -25.93 -17.74
C ASN A 399 -30.59 -26.45 -17.75
N LYS A 400 -31.55 -25.71 -17.18
CA LYS A 400 -33.00 -25.96 -17.26
C LYS A 400 -33.66 -24.92 -18.17
N ASN A 401 -34.97 -25.04 -18.41
CA ASN A 401 -35.78 -24.13 -19.25
C ASN A 401 -35.90 -22.68 -18.73
N ALA A 402 -34.99 -22.21 -17.88
CA ALA A 402 -34.93 -20.82 -17.48
C ALA A 402 -34.37 -19.97 -18.63
N PRO A 403 -34.80 -18.70 -18.76
CA PRO A 403 -34.29 -17.81 -19.80
C PRO A 403 -32.79 -17.58 -19.65
N LYS A 404 -32.12 -17.31 -20.77
CA LYS A 404 -30.76 -16.76 -20.72
C LYS A 404 -30.87 -15.31 -20.30
N ALA A 405 -29.85 -14.84 -19.61
CA ALA A 405 -29.73 -13.44 -19.22
C ALA A 405 -28.28 -13.00 -19.39
N ALA A 406 -28.05 -11.72 -19.58
CA ALA A 406 -26.72 -11.15 -19.72
C ALA A 406 -26.52 -9.92 -18.83
N ALA A 407 -25.26 -9.67 -18.48
CA ALA A 407 -24.81 -8.45 -17.83
C ALA A 407 -23.68 -7.83 -18.65
N TRP A 408 -23.67 -6.51 -18.76
CA TRP A 408 -22.59 -5.80 -19.42
C TRP A 408 -22.37 -4.41 -18.83
N ASP A 409 -21.15 -3.91 -19.04
CA ASP A 409 -20.68 -2.59 -18.63
C ASP A 409 -19.79 -2.05 -19.74
N ALA A 410 -19.96 -0.78 -20.08
CA ALA A 410 -19.09 -0.05 -20.97
C ALA A 410 -18.75 1.29 -20.36
N LYS A 411 -17.47 1.63 -20.34
CA LYS A 411 -16.89 2.78 -19.67
C LYS A 411 -15.93 3.50 -20.60
N LEU A 412 -16.06 4.83 -20.66
CA LEU A 412 -15.08 5.73 -21.27
C LEU A 412 -14.47 6.56 -20.16
N GLY A 413 -13.14 6.61 -20.12
CA GLY A 413 -12.41 7.41 -19.14
C GLY A 413 -11.33 8.28 -19.75
N PHE A 414 -10.94 9.28 -18.97
CA PHE A 414 -9.82 10.16 -19.19
C PHE A 414 -9.04 10.25 -17.87
N ALA A 415 -7.74 10.00 -17.92
CA ALA A 415 -6.87 10.09 -16.76
C ALA A 415 -5.55 10.80 -17.10
N ASN A 416 -5.14 11.72 -16.23
CA ASN A 416 -3.81 12.30 -16.17
C ASN A 416 -3.43 12.59 -14.71
N ASP A 417 -2.29 13.24 -14.48
CA ASP A 417 -1.75 13.51 -13.13
C ASP A 417 -2.72 14.28 -12.21
N LYS A 418 -3.64 15.07 -12.78
CA LYS A 418 -4.58 15.90 -12.02
C LYS A 418 -6.01 15.41 -12.06
N LEU A 419 -6.49 14.96 -13.21
CA LEU A 419 -7.89 14.63 -13.43
C LEU A 419 -8.01 13.16 -13.81
N ASP A 420 -8.84 12.43 -13.07
CA ASP A 420 -9.36 11.13 -13.45
C ASP A 420 -10.89 11.27 -13.52
N ILE A 421 -11.45 11.10 -14.70
CA ILE A 421 -12.89 11.14 -14.92
C ILE A 421 -13.29 9.99 -15.82
N SER A 422 -14.41 9.36 -15.49
CA SER A 422 -14.98 8.33 -16.33
C SER A 422 -16.49 8.34 -16.25
N ALA A 423 -17.12 7.95 -17.35
CA ALA A 423 -18.54 7.74 -17.44
C ALA A 423 -18.79 6.38 -18.07
N GLY A 424 -19.75 5.65 -17.53
CA GLY A 424 -20.11 4.34 -18.04
C GLY A 424 -21.60 4.09 -18.02
N TYR A 425 -21.99 3.01 -18.68
CA TYR A 425 -23.33 2.48 -18.69
C TYR A 425 -23.27 0.99 -18.40
N LYS A 426 -24.13 0.54 -17.49
CA LYS A 426 -24.24 -0.85 -17.07
C LYS A 426 -25.67 -1.32 -17.27
N SER A 427 -25.83 -2.58 -17.66
CA SER A 427 -27.12 -3.23 -17.73
C SER A 427 -27.00 -4.69 -17.33
N VAL A 428 -27.96 -5.15 -16.54
CA VAL A 428 -28.14 -6.52 -16.11
C VAL A 428 -29.56 -6.92 -16.51
N GLU A 429 -29.68 -7.93 -17.35
CA GLU A 429 -30.98 -8.44 -17.80
C GLU A 429 -31.66 -9.25 -16.70
N SER A 430 -33.00 -9.22 -16.68
CA SER A 430 -33.81 -10.08 -15.81
C SER A 430 -33.38 -11.55 -15.86
N GLY A 431 -33.23 -12.15 -14.69
CA GLY A 431 -32.80 -13.51 -14.45
C GLY A 431 -31.29 -13.70 -14.50
N TYR A 432 -30.46 -12.65 -14.54
CA TYR A 432 -29.00 -12.80 -14.50
C TYR A 432 -28.51 -12.99 -13.07
N TYR A 433 -27.94 -14.16 -12.79
CA TYR A 433 -27.30 -14.47 -11.50
C TYR A 433 -25.79 -14.55 -11.71
N GLY A 434 -25.06 -13.44 -11.54
CA GLY A 434 -23.60 -13.46 -11.46
C GLY A 434 -23.17 -13.62 -10.00
N PHE A 435 -22.10 -14.36 -9.71
CA PHE A 435 -21.44 -14.38 -8.39
C PHE A 435 -20.73 -13.04 -8.08
N ALA A 436 -21.36 -11.90 -8.41
CA ALA A 436 -20.97 -10.54 -8.08
C ALA A 436 -21.95 -9.54 -8.72
N VAL A 437 -22.43 -8.59 -7.91
CA VAL A 437 -22.24 -7.13 -7.97
C VAL A 437 -23.20 -6.59 -6.90
N LEU A 438 -22.66 -6.16 -5.76
CA LEU A 438 -23.40 -5.49 -4.68
C LEU A 438 -22.60 -4.21 -4.36
N ASP A 439 -23.22 -3.06 -4.63
CA ASP A 439 -22.77 -1.72 -4.22
C ASP A 439 -23.93 -1.04 -3.48
N LYS A 440 -23.72 0.05 -2.75
CA LYS A 440 -24.77 0.69 -1.92
C LYS A 440 -26.17 0.92 -2.55
N ILE A 441 -26.31 1.03 -3.89
CA ILE A 441 -27.63 1.00 -4.56
C ILE A 441 -28.11 -0.44 -4.81
N LEU A 442 -27.18 -1.29 -5.20
CA LEU A 442 -27.38 -2.68 -5.62
C LEU A 442 -27.23 -3.70 -4.47
N ASP A 443 -26.98 -3.25 -3.23
CA ASP A 443 -26.85 -4.04 -1.99
C ASP A 443 -28.20 -4.60 -1.52
N GLN A 444 -29.03 -5.02 -2.47
CA GLN A 444 -30.30 -5.66 -2.21
C GLN A 444 -30.29 -7.09 -2.67
N TYR A 445 -31.06 -7.87 -1.92
CA TYR A 445 -31.58 -9.15 -2.35
C TYR A 445 -32.17 -8.99 -3.76
N TYR A 446 -31.48 -9.52 -4.77
CA TYR A 446 -31.98 -9.69 -6.14
C TYR A 446 -32.14 -8.38 -6.93
N ALA A 447 -31.10 -7.51 -6.92
CA ALA A 447 -31.00 -6.45 -7.93
C ALA A 447 -30.84 -7.08 -9.32
N ASP A 448 -31.97 -7.34 -9.94
CA ASP A 448 -32.15 -7.99 -11.23
C ASP A 448 -32.75 -6.96 -12.20
N ASN A 449 -32.57 -7.15 -13.51
CA ASN A 449 -33.21 -6.31 -14.52
C ASN A 449 -32.96 -4.78 -14.42
N TYR A 450 -31.77 -4.35 -14.00
CA TYR A 450 -31.44 -2.92 -13.90
C TYR A 450 -30.53 -2.44 -15.04
N LYS A 451 -30.65 -1.16 -15.38
CA LYS A 451 -29.79 -0.52 -16.39
C LYS A 451 -29.60 0.96 -16.10
N GLY A 452 -28.45 1.51 -16.44
CA GLY A 452 -28.22 2.92 -16.14
C GLY A 452 -26.79 3.37 -16.30
N PHE A 453 -26.57 4.63 -15.99
CA PHE A 453 -25.29 5.29 -16.16
C PHE A 453 -24.64 5.61 -14.83
N TYR A 454 -23.32 5.69 -14.85
CA TYR A 454 -22.53 6.13 -13.72
C TYR A 454 -21.41 7.05 -14.19
N VAL A 455 -20.96 7.92 -13.29
CA VAL A 455 -19.85 8.84 -13.49
C VAL A 455 -19.00 8.81 -12.24
N ASP A 456 -17.70 8.62 -12.41
CA ASP A 456 -16.70 8.77 -11.36
C ASP A 456 -15.75 9.89 -11.76
N ALA A 457 -15.46 10.80 -10.85
CA ALA A 457 -14.55 11.91 -11.08
C ALA A 457 -13.69 12.18 -9.87
N ALA A 458 -12.42 12.49 -10.10
CA ALA A 458 -11.45 12.87 -9.10
C ALA A 458 -10.52 13.94 -9.68
N TYR A 459 -10.28 15.00 -8.91
CA TYR A 459 -9.37 16.07 -9.27
C TYR A 459 -8.39 16.38 -8.13
N ASN A 460 -7.11 16.25 -8.42
CA ASN A 460 -5.99 16.61 -7.55
C ASN A 460 -5.64 18.08 -7.80
N PHE A 461 -5.97 18.95 -6.84
CA PHE A 461 -5.57 20.36 -6.87
C PHE A 461 -4.08 20.52 -6.54
N SER A 462 -3.55 19.61 -5.71
CA SER A 462 -2.14 19.46 -5.36
C SER A 462 -1.89 18.01 -4.93
N ASP A 463 -0.64 17.67 -4.60
CA ASP A 463 -0.28 16.36 -4.05
C ASP A 463 -0.98 16.08 -2.70
N ALA A 464 -1.42 17.12 -2.00
CA ALA A 464 -2.05 17.03 -0.69
C ALA A 464 -3.56 17.24 -0.71
N PHE A 465 -4.15 17.81 -1.77
CA PHE A 465 -5.58 18.15 -1.79
C PHE A 465 -6.29 17.57 -3.01
N LYS A 466 -7.30 16.74 -2.74
CA LYS A 466 -8.10 16.04 -3.75
C LYS A 466 -9.59 16.25 -3.49
N VAL A 467 -10.35 16.42 -4.56
CA VAL A 467 -11.80 16.30 -4.56
C VAL A 467 -12.20 15.11 -5.41
N TYR A 468 -13.30 14.44 -5.05
CA TYR A 468 -13.81 13.30 -5.79
C TYR A 468 -15.32 13.22 -5.66
N GLY A 469 -15.94 12.52 -6.59
CA GLY A 469 -17.35 12.24 -6.54
C GLY A 469 -17.75 11.13 -7.48
N THR A 470 -18.88 10.53 -7.15
CA THR A 470 -19.51 9.46 -7.91
C THR A 470 -20.98 9.78 -8.04
N TYR A 471 -21.51 9.63 -9.25
CA TYR A 471 -22.94 9.66 -9.50
C TYR A 471 -23.37 8.37 -10.18
N LYS A 472 -24.48 7.79 -9.76
CA LYS A 472 -25.08 6.62 -10.42
C LYS A 472 -26.58 6.83 -10.53
N GLN A 473 -27.14 6.43 -11.66
CA GLN A 473 -28.58 6.37 -11.84
C GLN A 473 -28.91 5.09 -12.59
N TYR A 474 -29.74 4.26 -11.99
CA TYR A 474 -30.22 3.01 -12.56
C TYR A 474 -31.74 3.00 -12.57
N ASP A 475 -32.29 2.48 -13.65
CA ASP A 475 -33.70 2.14 -13.80
C ASP A 475 -33.83 0.64 -13.53
N ASP A 476 -34.78 0.25 -12.68
CA ASP A 476 -35.16 -1.14 -12.44
C ASP A 476 -36.47 -1.40 -13.17
N ASP A 477 -36.46 -2.32 -14.14
CA ASP A 477 -37.65 -2.65 -14.93
C ASP A 477 -38.44 -3.85 -14.33
N ASP A 478 -38.07 -4.38 -13.15
CA ASP A 478 -38.72 -5.56 -12.57
C ASP A 478 -40.03 -5.26 -11.82
N ASN A 479 -41.04 -6.10 -12.08
CA ASN A 479 -42.40 -5.99 -11.50
C ASN A 479 -42.60 -6.89 -10.26
N TRP A 480 -41.58 -7.63 -9.82
CA TRP A 480 -41.72 -8.66 -8.77
C TRP A 480 -41.57 -8.13 -7.33
N LEU A 481 -40.83 -7.05 -7.12
CA LEU A 481 -40.81 -6.29 -5.88
C LEU A 481 -41.67 -5.01 -6.06
N PRO A 482 -42.26 -4.44 -4.99
CA PRO A 482 -43.11 -3.26 -5.12
C PRO A 482 -42.35 -2.13 -5.83
N SER A 483 -43.09 -1.18 -6.42
CA SER A 483 -42.66 0.06 -7.12
C SER A 483 -41.72 1.02 -6.35
N ALA A 484 -41.06 0.53 -5.30
CA ALA A 484 -40.11 1.23 -4.48
C ALA A 484 -38.73 1.33 -5.17
N TYR A 485 -38.45 0.52 -6.20
CA TYR A 485 -37.12 0.42 -6.80
C TYR A 485 -36.97 1.09 -8.18
N ASP A 486 -38.05 1.70 -8.70
CA ASP A 486 -37.99 2.58 -9.88
C ASP A 486 -37.03 3.77 -9.62
N ASP A 487 -36.14 4.05 -10.56
CA ASP A 487 -35.26 5.24 -10.58
C ASP A 487 -34.28 5.36 -9.38
N MET A 488 -33.44 4.33 -9.20
CA MET A 488 -32.37 4.29 -8.19
C MET A 488 -31.30 5.34 -8.49
N LYS A 489 -30.98 6.20 -7.50
CA LYS A 489 -29.99 7.28 -7.63
C LYS A 489 -29.00 7.30 -6.49
N TYR A 490 -27.74 7.53 -6.82
CA TYR A 490 -26.66 7.66 -5.85
C TYR A 490 -25.77 8.81 -6.22
N PHE A 491 -25.42 9.56 -5.19
CA PHE A 491 -24.51 10.67 -5.30
C PHE A 491 -23.57 10.62 -4.11
N LYS A 492 -22.27 10.63 -4.38
CA LYS A 492 -21.22 10.81 -3.39
C LYS A 492 -20.32 11.93 -3.84
N ALA A 493 -19.98 12.83 -2.94
CA ALA A 493 -18.97 13.86 -3.17
C ALA A 493 -18.12 14.00 -1.91
N GLY A 494 -16.81 14.08 -2.10
CA GLY A 494 -15.87 14.13 -1.00
C GLY A 494 -14.65 14.98 -1.30
N ILE A 495 -14.01 15.40 -0.22
CA ILE A 495 -12.71 16.06 -0.23
C ILE A 495 -11.77 15.26 0.66
N SER A 496 -10.48 15.26 0.31
CA SER A 496 -9.43 14.68 1.12
C SER A 496 -8.23 15.63 1.12
N TYR A 497 -7.66 15.83 2.31
CA TYR A 497 -6.54 16.72 2.53
C TYR A 497 -5.48 16.07 3.42
N ASP A 498 -4.27 15.92 2.89
CA ASP A 498 -3.09 15.55 3.65
C ASP A 498 -2.59 16.77 4.43
N VAL A 499 -2.91 16.80 5.72
CA VAL A 499 -2.47 17.86 6.65
C VAL A 499 -0.95 17.75 6.87
N THR A 500 -0.45 16.52 6.95
CA THR A 500 0.97 16.19 7.04
C THR A 500 1.25 14.91 6.23
N ALA A 501 2.51 14.49 6.12
CA ALA A 501 2.85 13.20 5.51
C ALA A 501 2.26 11.98 6.25
N LEU A 502 1.80 12.17 7.49
CA LEU A 502 1.22 11.13 8.33
C LEU A 502 -0.29 11.28 8.52
N ASP A 503 -0.82 12.50 8.44
CA ASP A 503 -2.20 12.85 8.79
C ASP A 503 -3.01 13.25 7.56
N ASN A 504 -4.10 12.54 7.32
CA ASN A 504 -5.09 12.83 6.29
C ASN A 504 -6.44 13.10 6.93
N VAL A 505 -7.13 14.15 6.49
CA VAL A 505 -8.53 14.42 6.85
C VAL A 505 -9.41 14.35 5.62
N PHE A 506 -10.63 13.85 5.79
CA PHE A 506 -11.61 13.79 4.72
C PHE A 506 -13.01 14.17 5.21
N ALA A 507 -13.80 14.69 4.29
CA ALA A 507 -15.22 14.95 4.49
C ALA A 507 -15.96 14.51 3.24
N GLU A 508 -17.06 13.79 3.44
CA GLU A 508 -17.88 13.21 2.39
C GLU A 508 -19.35 13.48 2.65
N TYR A 509 -20.08 13.78 1.59
CA TYR A 509 -21.54 13.73 1.57
C TYR A 509 -21.96 12.62 0.62
N GLU A 510 -22.94 11.84 1.06
CA GLU A 510 -23.48 10.72 0.32
C GLU A 510 -25.01 10.76 0.38
N GLN A 511 -25.64 10.49 -0.75
CA GLN A 511 -27.08 10.36 -0.87
C GLN A 511 -27.38 9.12 -1.70
N ALA A 512 -28.16 8.21 -1.14
CA ALA A 512 -28.73 7.07 -1.84
C ALA A 512 -30.27 7.22 -1.86
N LYS A 513 -30.87 6.94 -3.02
CA LYS A 513 -32.31 6.97 -3.24
C LYS A 513 -32.69 5.68 -3.95
N TYR A 514 -33.32 4.77 -3.21
CA TYR A 514 -33.89 3.50 -3.67
C TYR A 514 -34.88 3.08 -2.60
N ALA A 515 -36.18 2.96 -2.89
CA ALA A 515 -37.30 2.70 -1.94
C ALA A 515 -37.47 3.69 -0.76
N PHE A 516 -36.39 4.26 -0.27
CA PHE A 516 -36.18 5.19 0.82
C PHE A 516 -35.18 6.25 0.36
N LYS A 517 -35.04 7.31 1.15
CA LYS A 517 -34.05 8.36 0.92
C LYS A 517 -33.10 8.42 2.10
N ASP A 518 -31.84 8.15 1.80
CA ASP A 518 -30.76 8.12 2.77
C ASP A 518 -29.78 9.24 2.46
N ASP A 519 -29.60 10.13 3.42
CA ASP A 519 -28.62 11.22 3.38
C ASP A 519 -27.59 10.97 4.47
N ALA A 520 -26.30 10.91 4.13
CA ALA A 520 -25.20 10.73 5.05
C ALA A 520 -24.12 11.82 4.88
N ILE A 521 -23.60 12.31 6.00
CA ILE A 521 -22.40 13.16 6.03
C ILE A 521 -21.37 12.46 6.90
N SER A 522 -20.21 12.18 6.33
CA SER A 522 -19.08 11.57 7.01
C SER A 522 -17.93 12.56 7.11
N VAL A 523 -17.30 12.64 8.27
CA VAL A 523 -16.01 13.30 8.45
C VAL A 523 -15.06 12.32 9.11
N GLY A 524 -13.82 12.27 8.63
CA GLY A 524 -12.86 11.34 9.16
C GLY A 524 -11.44 11.86 9.14
N TRP A 525 -10.62 11.16 9.91
CA TRP A 525 -9.21 11.42 10.07
C TRP A 525 -8.47 10.09 10.05
N ASN A 526 -7.44 10.02 9.22
CA ASN A 526 -6.53 8.91 9.12
C ASN A 526 -5.15 9.39 9.57
N ARG A 527 -4.47 8.61 10.41
CA ARG A 527 -3.08 8.85 10.81
C ARG A 527 -2.24 7.60 10.62
N LYS A 528 -1.09 7.73 9.97
CA LYS A 528 -0.01 6.74 10.00
C LYS A 528 0.78 6.88 11.31
N VAL A 529 0.95 5.77 12.01
CA VAL A 529 1.72 5.67 13.26
C VAL A 529 2.92 4.76 13.00
N GLY A 530 4.05 5.37 12.68
CA GLY A 530 5.24 4.63 12.22
C GLY A 530 5.01 3.95 10.86
N ALA A 531 5.82 2.95 10.55
CA ALA A 531 5.77 2.26 9.25
C ALA A 531 4.58 1.30 9.13
N ASN A 532 4.09 0.75 10.25
CA ASN A 532 3.20 -0.40 10.21
C ASN A 532 1.85 -0.19 10.91
N ALA A 533 1.57 0.95 11.55
CA ALA A 533 0.27 1.16 12.18
C ALA A 533 -0.49 2.33 11.55
N LYS A 534 -1.82 2.23 11.53
CA LYS A 534 -2.73 3.30 11.13
C LYS A 534 -3.87 3.45 12.12
N ILE A 535 -4.29 4.68 12.36
CA ILE A 535 -5.51 5.01 13.08
C ILE A 535 -6.47 5.63 12.08
N LYS A 536 -7.72 5.18 12.09
CA LYS A 536 -8.82 5.76 11.34
C LYS A 536 -9.94 6.09 12.32
N MET A 537 -10.40 7.33 12.31
CA MET A 537 -11.56 7.76 13.07
C MET A 537 -12.56 8.37 12.12
N MET A 538 -13.84 8.06 12.30
CA MET A 538 -14.90 8.64 11.49
C MET A 538 -16.10 8.98 12.38
N TYR A 539 -16.70 10.12 12.10
CA TYR A 539 -18.04 10.46 12.56
C TYR A 539 -18.95 10.54 11.35
N GLN A 540 -20.12 9.93 11.45
CA GLN A 540 -21.13 9.99 10.42
C GLN A 540 -22.48 10.38 11.01
N TYR A 541 -23.14 11.31 10.33
CA TYR A 541 -24.54 11.63 10.56
C TYR A 541 -25.37 11.06 9.43
N MET A 542 -26.39 10.28 9.75
CA MET A 542 -27.30 9.68 8.78
C MET A 542 -28.74 10.12 9.05
N LYS A 543 -29.47 10.36 7.97
CA LYS A 543 -30.90 10.65 7.98
C LYS A 543 -31.61 9.64 7.09
N TYR A 544 -32.44 8.81 7.70
CA TYR A 544 -33.25 7.79 7.05
C TYR A 544 -34.72 8.25 7.02
N ASP A 545 -35.32 8.22 5.82
CA ASP A 545 -36.74 8.49 5.52
C ASP A 545 -37.45 9.47 6.48
N ALA A 546 -37.14 10.78 6.36
CA ALA A 546 -37.74 11.96 7.03
C ALA A 546 -38.00 11.94 8.57
N LEU A 547 -37.91 10.81 9.23
CA LEU A 547 -38.45 10.50 10.55
C LEU A 547 -37.38 9.93 11.49
N GLN A 548 -36.29 9.36 10.95
CA GLN A 548 -35.20 8.78 11.75
C GLN A 548 -33.86 9.48 11.47
N LYS A 549 -33.14 9.78 12.55
CA LYS A 549 -31.80 10.37 12.52
C LYS A 549 -30.89 9.51 13.38
N SER A 550 -29.71 9.22 12.88
CA SER A 550 -28.67 8.52 13.63
C SER A 550 -27.33 9.24 13.54
N HIS A 551 -26.56 9.01 14.59
CA HIS A 551 -25.20 9.50 14.74
C HIS A 551 -24.33 8.30 15.05
N LEU A 552 -23.34 8.06 14.18
CA LEU A 552 -22.41 6.95 14.27
C LEU A 552 -21.01 7.50 14.50
N VAL A 553 -20.30 6.96 15.48
CA VAL A 553 -18.87 7.17 15.65
C VAL A 553 -18.17 5.84 15.49
N THR A 554 -17.14 5.81 14.66
CA THR A 554 -16.26 4.66 14.49
C THR A 554 -14.81 5.05 14.72
N GLY A 555 -14.05 4.09 15.25
CA GLY A 555 -12.62 4.18 15.40
C GLY A 555 -11.98 2.85 15.08
N GLN A 556 -10.83 2.88 14.42
CA GLN A 556 -10.03 1.71 14.09
C GLN A 556 -8.56 2.02 14.36
N LEU A 557 -7.90 1.10 15.03
CA LEU A 557 -6.44 0.98 15.04
C LEU A 557 -6.09 -0.29 14.28
N SER A 558 -5.37 -0.17 13.17
CA SER A 558 -4.76 -1.30 12.47
C SER A 558 -3.26 -1.30 12.72
N VAL A 559 -2.72 -2.46 13.11
CA VAL A 559 -1.29 -2.67 13.28
C VAL A 559 -0.87 -3.84 12.40
N ASN A 560 -0.06 -3.54 11.39
CA ASN A 560 0.59 -4.52 10.54
C ASN A 560 1.91 -4.95 11.17
N PHE A 561 2.36 -6.17 10.88
CA PHE A 561 3.65 -6.68 11.34
C PHE A 561 4.31 -7.61 10.32
#